data_AF-A0A564FTK3-F1
#
_entry.id   AF-A0A564FTK3-F1
#
_cell.length_a   1.000
_cell.length_b   1.000
_cell.length_c   1.000
_cell.angle_alpha   90.00
_cell.angle_beta   90.00
_cell.angle_gamma   90.00
#
_symmetry.space_group_name_H-M   'P 1'
#
loop_
_entity.id
_entity.type
_entity.pdbx_description
1 polymer ?
#
loop_
_entity_poly.entity_id
_entity_poly.type
_entity_poly.pdbx_seq_one_letter_code
_entity_poly.pdbx_strand_id
1 'polypeptide(L)'
;MHQMRRPVLARALDIEERRLPLEEAVARVSAALAEAIRDLLGRMPWPAPADPDLMAADILAIVKGMVDAAGERGEREAEPLQGRVGRAVFGYLGLGAQRA
;
A
#
# COMPACT_ATOMS: atom_id res chain seq x y z
N MET A 1 2.42 1.95 45.13
CA MET A 1 0.95 1.96 44.96
C MET A 1 0.43 3.40 44.94
N HIS A 2 0.54 4.10 43.81
CA HIS A 2 -0.23 5.34 43.56
C HIS A 2 -0.27 5.71 42.05
N GLN A 3 -0.90 4.84 41.25
CA GLN A 3 -1.24 5.09 39.84
C GLN A 3 -2.77 5.09 39.71
N MET A 4 -3.41 6.09 40.31
CA MET A 4 -4.84 6.35 40.13
C MET A 4 -5.06 7.86 40.02
N ARG A 5 -4.64 8.48 38.90
CA ARG A 5 -4.97 9.90 38.66
C ARG A 5 -5.33 10.31 37.24
N ARG A 6 -5.61 9.36 36.33
CA ARG A 6 -6.25 9.60 35.02
C ARG A 6 -6.51 8.30 34.22
N PRO A 7 -7.59 7.55 34.53
CA PRO A 7 -7.89 6.28 33.86
C PRO A 7 -8.23 6.41 32.36
N VAL A 8 -8.63 7.59 31.88
CA VAL A 8 -8.97 7.83 30.47
C VAL A 8 -7.74 8.11 29.61
N LEU A 9 -6.70 8.76 30.13
CA LEU A 9 -5.47 8.98 29.35
C LEU A 9 -4.62 7.72 29.22
N ALA A 10 -4.56 6.87 30.25
CA ALA A 10 -3.80 5.62 30.17
C ALA A 10 -4.36 4.67 29.10
N ARG A 11 -5.70 4.57 28.97
CA ARG A 11 -6.33 3.76 27.91
C ARG A 11 -6.18 4.35 26.51
N ALA A 12 -6.21 5.67 26.37
CA ALA A 12 -5.92 6.32 25.09
C ALA A 12 -4.45 6.09 24.69
N LEU A 13 -3.52 6.17 25.65
CA LEU A 13 -2.11 5.84 25.42
C LEU A 13 -1.92 4.37 25.03
N ASP A 14 -2.56 3.42 25.70
CA ASP A 14 -2.48 1.99 25.36
C ASP A 14 -3.01 1.69 23.93
N ILE A 15 -4.00 2.44 23.45
CA ILE A 15 -4.54 2.29 22.09
C ILE A 15 -3.55 2.84 21.06
N GLU A 16 -2.97 4.00 21.32
CA GLU A 16 -1.93 4.58 20.47
C GLU A 16 -0.63 3.74 20.50
N GLU A 17 -0.23 3.22 21.66
CA GLU A 17 0.91 2.31 21.84
C GLU A 17 0.73 0.96 21.13
N ARG A 18 -0.51 0.52 20.85
CA ARG A 18 -0.78 -0.66 20.01
C ARG A 18 -0.88 -0.32 18.53
N ARG A 19 -1.26 0.91 18.18
CA ARG A 19 -1.29 1.42 16.80
C ARG A 19 0.12 1.68 16.28
N LEU A 20 1.00 2.23 17.11
CA LEU A 20 2.39 2.54 16.75
C LEU A 20 3.17 1.32 16.19
N PRO A 21 3.19 0.14 16.83
CA PRO A 21 3.83 -1.06 16.28
C PRO A 21 3.22 -1.54 14.96
N LEU A 22 1.90 -1.37 14.80
CA LEU A 22 1.20 -1.74 13.56
C LEU A 22 1.54 -0.77 12.44
N GLU A 23 1.58 0.53 12.71
CA GLU A 23 1.97 1.56 11.75
C GLU A 23 3.42 1.39 11.29
N GLU A 24 4.34 1.10 12.21
CA GLU A 24 5.72 0.76 11.85
C GLU A 24 5.82 -0.51 11.00
N ALA A 25 5.06 -1.55 11.34
CA ALA A 25 5.03 -2.78 10.55
C ALA A 25 4.48 -2.52 9.14
N VAL A 26 3.40 -1.76 9.02
CA VAL A 26 2.81 -1.34 7.74
C VAL A 26 3.79 -0.50 6.94
N ALA A 27 4.53 0.41 7.58
CA ALA A 27 5.55 1.23 6.94
C ALA A 27 6.71 0.38 6.40
N ARG A 28 7.20 -0.60 7.18
CA ARG A 28 8.25 -1.53 6.73
C ARG A 28 7.81 -2.37 5.53
N VAL A 29 6.60 -2.92 5.56
CA VAL A 29 6.05 -3.70 4.44
C VAL A 29 5.87 -2.80 3.21
N SER A 30 5.38 -1.57 3.39
CA SER A 30 5.23 -0.60 2.31
C SER A 30 6.57 -0.24 1.66
N ALA A 31 7.61 -0.04 2.47
CA ALA A 31 8.96 0.23 1.98
C ALA A 31 9.53 -0.95 1.19
N ALA A 32 9.40 -2.18 1.70
CA ALA A 32 9.83 -3.39 1.00
C ALA A 32 9.09 -3.61 -0.32
N LEU A 33 7.79 -3.32 -0.36
CA LEU A 33 6.99 -3.37 -1.60
C LEU A 33 7.45 -2.32 -2.61
N ALA A 34 7.68 -1.08 -2.17
CA ALA A 34 8.20 -0.03 -3.04
C ALA A 34 9.56 -0.41 -3.64
N GLU A 35 10.46 -0.98 -2.83
CA GLU A 35 11.76 -1.48 -3.29
C GLU A 35 11.62 -2.59 -4.33
N ALA A 36 10.77 -3.59 -4.08
CA ALA A 36 10.51 -4.66 -5.04
C ALA A 36 9.92 -4.13 -6.37
N ILE A 37 9.05 -3.11 -6.31
CA ILE A 37 8.48 -2.46 -7.49
C ILE A 37 9.57 -1.72 -8.28
N ARG A 38 10.46 -0.97 -7.61
CA ARG A 38 11.60 -0.31 -8.28
C ARG A 38 12.51 -1.28 -8.98
N ASP A 39 12.87 -2.37 -8.31
CA ASP A 39 13.69 -3.43 -8.88
C ASP A 39 13.05 -4.04 -10.13
N LEU A 40 11.72 -4.21 -10.11
CA LEU A 40 10.97 -4.70 -11.27
C LEU A 40 10.98 -3.68 -12.42
N LEU A 41 10.74 -2.41 -12.12
CA LEU A 41 10.77 -1.31 -13.10
C LEU A 41 12.15 -1.19 -13.76
N GLY A 42 13.24 -1.33 -13.00
CA GLY A 42 14.61 -1.28 -13.52
C GLY A 42 14.96 -2.42 -14.48
N ARG A 43 14.21 -3.53 -14.46
CA ARG A 43 14.39 -4.68 -15.35
C ARG A 43 13.50 -4.61 -16.60
N MET A 44 12.61 -3.62 -16.69
CA MET A 44 11.68 -3.53 -17.81
C MET A 44 12.39 -3.02 -19.09
N PRO A 45 12.13 -3.62 -20.26
CA PRO A 45 12.79 -3.26 -21.53
C PRO A 45 12.24 -1.99 -22.21
N TRP A 46 11.30 -1.29 -21.56
CA TRP A 46 10.66 -0.07 -22.06
C TRP A 46 11.63 1.11 -21.93
N PRO A 47 11.44 2.25 -22.64
CA PRO A 47 12.23 3.44 -22.37
C PRO A 47 12.23 3.70 -20.87
N ALA A 48 13.43 3.86 -20.30
CA ALA A 48 13.62 3.90 -18.86
C ALA A 48 12.61 4.89 -18.27
N PRO A 49 11.84 4.48 -17.25
CA PRO A 49 10.87 5.37 -16.63
C PRO A 49 11.59 6.64 -16.17
N ALA A 50 11.01 7.81 -16.48
CA ALA A 50 11.64 9.10 -16.20
C ALA A 50 11.99 9.29 -14.71
N ASP A 51 11.24 8.61 -13.84
CA ASP A 51 11.47 8.54 -12.39
C ASP A 51 10.95 7.20 -11.81
N PRO A 52 11.81 6.17 -11.63
CA PRO A 52 11.41 4.87 -11.09
C PRO A 52 10.91 4.93 -9.64
N ASP A 53 11.40 5.88 -8.84
CA ASP A 53 11.01 6.05 -7.43
C ASP A 53 9.57 6.59 -7.34
N LEU A 54 9.27 7.63 -8.13
CA LEU A 54 7.91 8.18 -8.22
C LEU A 54 6.93 7.13 -8.73
N MET A 55 7.32 6.35 -9.74
CA MET A 55 6.46 5.29 -10.26
C MET A 55 6.19 4.18 -9.25
N ALA A 56 7.18 3.78 -8.45
CA ALA A 56 6.97 2.81 -7.39
C ALA A 56 6.03 3.34 -6.30
N ALA A 57 6.16 4.61 -5.93
CA ALA A 57 5.27 5.27 -4.97
C ALA A 57 3.83 5.33 -5.48
N ASP A 58 3.62 5.70 -6.75
CA ASP A 58 2.29 5.76 -7.38
C ASP A 58 1.64 4.38 -7.48
N ILE A 59 2.39 3.35 -7.90
CA ILE A 59 1.89 1.96 -7.96
C ILE A 59 1.45 1.50 -6.57
N LEU A 60 2.26 1.77 -5.55
CA LEU A 60 1.91 1.42 -4.17
C LEU A 60 0.65 2.15 -3.70
N ALA A 61 0.50 3.44 -4.03
CA ALA A 61 -0.69 4.22 -3.71
C ALA A 61 -1.95 3.68 -4.41
N ILE A 62 -1.85 3.33 -5.69
CA ILE A 62 -2.95 2.70 -6.46
C ILE A 62 -3.38 1.38 -5.81
N VAL A 63 -2.43 0.49 -5.53
CA VAL A 63 -2.70 -0.81 -4.93
C VAL A 63 -3.36 -0.63 -3.56
N LYS A 64 -2.77 0.21 -2.70
CA LYS A 64 -3.28 0.45 -1.34
C LYS A 64 -4.69 1.03 -1.37
N GLY A 65 -4.94 2.07 -2.16
CA GLY A 65 -6.27 2.67 -2.26
C GLY A 65 -7.33 1.68 -2.74
N MET A 66 -6.99 0.79 -3.68
CA MET A 66 -7.93 -0.21 -4.18
C MET A 66 -8.20 -1.35 -3.19
N VAL A 67 -7.18 -1.75 -2.41
CA VAL A 67 -7.27 -2.78 -1.36
C VAL A 67 -8.02 -2.26 -0.14
N ASP A 68 -7.69 -1.06 0.34
CA ASP A 68 -8.36 -0.41 1.47
C ASP A 68 -9.85 -0.25 1.18
N ALA A 69 -10.19 0.28 0.00
CA ALA A 69 -11.59 0.42 -0.42
C ALA A 69 -12.31 -0.93 -0.60
N ALA A 70 -11.59 -2.00 -0.96
CA ALA A 70 -12.15 -3.36 -1.00
C ALA A 70 -12.52 -3.84 0.40
N GLY A 71 -11.61 -3.62 1.36
CA GLY A 71 -11.80 -3.95 2.77
C GLY A 71 -13.00 -3.21 3.38
N GLU A 72 -13.13 -1.92 3.10
CA GLU A 72 -14.28 -1.10 3.54
C GLU A 72 -15.62 -1.61 2.99
N ARG A 73 -15.63 -2.15 1.76
CA ARG A 73 -16.83 -2.79 1.17
C ARG A 73 -17.09 -4.21 1.67
N GLY A 74 -16.18 -4.77 2.46
CA GLY A 74 -16.27 -6.15 2.94
C GLY A 74 -16.04 -7.19 1.86
N GLU A 75 -15.33 -6.85 0.78
CA GLU A 75 -14.89 -7.81 -0.24
C GLU A 75 -14.00 -8.88 0.42
N ARG A 76 -14.29 -10.17 0.17
CA ARG A 76 -13.54 -11.31 0.75
C ARG A 76 -12.79 -12.13 -0.29
N GLU A 77 -13.12 -11.94 -1.56
CA GLU A 77 -12.53 -12.66 -2.67
C GLU A 77 -11.33 -11.90 -3.23
N ALA A 78 -10.16 -12.52 -3.20
CA ALA A 78 -8.92 -11.91 -3.65
C ALA A 78 -8.83 -11.83 -5.18
N GLU A 79 -9.37 -12.80 -5.90
CA GLU A 79 -9.21 -12.91 -7.37
C GLU A 79 -9.87 -11.75 -8.13
N PRO A 80 -11.14 -11.36 -7.86
CA PRO A 80 -11.74 -10.20 -8.51
C PRO A 80 -10.99 -8.89 -8.22
N LEU A 81 -10.48 -8.75 -6.99
CA LEU A 81 -9.66 -7.62 -6.55
C LEU A 81 -8.33 -7.55 -7.33
N GLN A 82 -7.62 -8.68 -7.43
CA GLN A 82 -6.38 -8.78 -8.19
C GLN A 82 -6.58 -8.39 -9.65
N GLY A 83 -7.67 -8.84 -10.28
CA GLY A 83 -7.98 -8.50 -11.67
C GLY A 83 -8.16 -6.99 -11.89
N ARG A 84 -8.86 -6.29 -10.99
CA ARG A 84 -9.03 -4.83 -11.10
C ARG A 84 -7.77 -4.05 -10.73
N VAL A 85 -7.01 -4.49 -9.72
CA VAL A 85 -5.72 -3.91 -9.35
C VAL A 85 -4.73 -4.03 -10.51
N GLY A 86 -4.63 -5.21 -11.14
CA GLY A 86 -3.78 -5.44 -12.30
C GLY A 86 -4.11 -4.49 -13.46
N ARG A 87 -5.40 -4.29 -13.78
CA ARG A 87 -5.80 -3.31 -14.81
C ARG A 87 -5.36 -1.89 -14.48
N ALA A 88 -5.47 -1.46 -13.23
CA ALA A 88 -5.05 -0.13 -12.81
C ALA A 88 -3.53 0.05 -12.90
N VAL A 89 -2.75 -0.91 -12.40
CA VAL A 89 -1.28 -0.87 -12.44
C VAL A 89 -0.76 -0.94 -13.88
N PHE A 90 -1.25 -1.88 -14.70
CA PHE A 90 -0.84 -1.95 -16.10
C PHE A 90 -1.28 -0.74 -16.91
N GLY A 91 -2.45 -0.16 -16.60
CA GLY A 91 -2.91 1.09 -17.19
C GLY A 91 -1.99 2.26 -16.83
N TYR A 92 -1.59 2.39 -15.57
CA TYR A 92 -0.63 3.39 -15.11
C TYR A 92 0.73 3.26 -15.81
N LEU A 93 1.20 2.02 -16.00
CA LEU A 93 2.44 1.73 -16.74
C LEU A 93 2.34 1.97 -18.26
N GLY A 94 1.18 2.37 -18.79
CA GLY A 94 0.97 2.51 -20.23
C GLY A 94 0.93 1.18 -20.99
N LEU A 95 0.83 0.05 -20.27
CA LEU A 95 0.74 -1.31 -20.80
C LEU A 95 -0.70 -1.76 -21.05
N GLY A 96 -1.67 -0.91 -20.71
CA GLY A 96 -3.09 -1.14 -21.01
C GLY A 96 -3.33 -1.21 -22.51
N ALA A 97 -4.18 -2.16 -22.92
CA ALA A 97 -4.47 -2.49 -24.31
C ALA A 97 -4.41 -1.27 -25.25
N GLN A 98 -3.36 -1.21 -26.08
CA GLN A 98 -3.45 -0.52 -27.36
C GLN A 98 -4.63 -1.19 -28.09
N ARG A 99 -5.78 -0.51 -28.13
CA ARG A 99 -6.80 -0.83 -29.10
C ARG A 99 -6.19 -0.49 -30.47
N ALA A 100 -5.73 -1.52 -31.17
CA ALA A 100 -5.73 -1.55 -32.62
C ALA A 100 -7.18 -1.54 -33.13
#